data_AF-A0A1V9FWN2-F1
#
_entry.id   AF-A0A1V9FWN2-F1
#
_cell.length_a   1.000
_cell.length_b   1.000
_cell.length_c   1.000
_cell.angle_alpha   90.00
_cell.angle_beta   90.00
_cell.angle_gamma   90.00
#
_symmetry.space_group_name_H-M   'P 1'
#
loop_
_entity.id
_entity.type
_entity.pdbx_description
1 polymer ?
#
loop_
_entity_poly.entity_id
_entity_poly.type
_entity_poly.pdbx_seq_one_letter_code
_entity_poly.pdbx_strand_id
1 'polypeptide(L)'
;MDFCPITGVPITLFNLTEGGIRYVYKTEVLGLVEWTDVAYMEAPSVLSLEDTYILAGVCRNNRLNDVQPTRINSAFLRTLKNLDIPYDFESRAKLLLQHLYNSGGKEYKSLSIRTAGDASLTYSSPEEFERIMAYIKDEGWIRWEKRNPTKITIIYQAVRITKEGIAILNNTSKQASSASIDIENRNLLIDNLETRLRNTIVETLTKETGKNNWEDLITGDARSALKARIRQHTNNHPGTNSQDFAMLNKAIQFFDVDHLKKVIINAHWAHFESIFQDKMSVERFFDDFANLRHTIKHNRELTALVSASGNAAIIWITMALDNYAKNSN
;
A
#
# COMPACT_ATOMS: atom_id res chain seq x y z
N MET A 1 -39.24 -17.64 10.97
CA MET A 1 -37.85 -18.15 10.92
C MET A 1 -37.11 -17.16 10.06
N ASP A 2 -36.11 -16.50 10.63
CA ASP A 2 -35.38 -15.44 9.96
C ASP A 2 -34.40 -16.04 8.95
N PHE A 3 -34.26 -15.40 7.79
CA PHE A 3 -33.44 -15.88 6.68
C PHE A 3 -32.30 -14.91 6.40
N CYS A 4 -31.13 -15.44 6.06
CA CYS A 4 -29.94 -14.65 5.80
C CYS A 4 -30.11 -13.76 4.57
N PRO A 5 -29.85 -12.43 4.67
CA PRO A 5 -29.89 -11.52 3.53
C PRO A 5 -28.91 -11.88 2.40
N ILE A 6 -27.80 -12.56 2.72
CA ILE A 6 -26.77 -12.95 1.74
C ILE A 6 -27.12 -14.26 1.03
N THR A 7 -27.59 -15.26 1.78
CA THR A 7 -27.67 -16.64 1.30
C THR A 7 -29.08 -17.21 1.26
N GLY A 8 -30.05 -16.53 1.86
CA GLY A 8 -31.42 -17.03 2.04
C GLY A 8 -31.52 -18.24 2.98
N VAL A 9 -30.43 -18.61 3.68
CA VAL A 9 -30.41 -19.75 4.61
C VAL A 9 -30.99 -19.33 5.98
N PRO A 10 -31.76 -20.21 6.68
CA PRO A 10 -32.24 -19.92 8.02
C PRO A 10 -31.13 -19.52 9.00
N ILE A 11 -31.40 -18.51 9.85
CA ILE A 11 -30.46 -18.01 10.86
C ILE A 11 -30.85 -18.46 12.26
N THR A 12 -29.84 -18.64 13.12
CA THR A 12 -30.03 -18.87 14.57
C THR A 12 -29.84 -17.56 15.34
N LEU A 13 -30.78 -17.26 16.23
CA LEU A 13 -30.76 -16.10 17.12
C LEU A 13 -29.93 -16.42 18.37
N PHE A 14 -28.97 -15.56 18.69
CA PHE A 14 -28.22 -15.63 19.95
C PHE A 14 -28.49 -14.38 20.79
N ASN A 15 -29.16 -14.56 21.92
CA ASN A 15 -29.36 -13.53 22.92
C ASN A 15 -28.10 -13.40 23.77
N LEU A 16 -27.43 -12.25 23.72
CA LEU A 16 -26.31 -11.95 24.60
C LEU A 16 -26.81 -11.18 25.82
N THR A 17 -26.39 -11.63 27.00
CA THR A 17 -26.78 -11.07 28.31
C THR A 17 -26.29 -9.64 28.56
N GLU A 18 -25.37 -9.10 27.74
CA GLU A 18 -24.70 -7.80 28.00
C GLU A 18 -24.55 -6.86 26.78
N GLY A 19 -25.44 -6.87 25.77
CA GLY A 19 -25.34 -5.81 24.74
C GLY A 19 -26.07 -5.96 23.40
N GLY A 20 -27.18 -6.70 23.34
CA GLY A 20 -28.06 -6.73 22.16
C GLY A 20 -28.14 -8.10 21.46
N ILE A 21 -29.01 -8.19 20.46
CA ILE A 21 -29.29 -9.41 19.70
C ILE A 21 -28.22 -9.59 18.61
N ARG A 22 -27.71 -10.82 18.45
CA ARG A 22 -26.89 -11.21 17.30
C ARG A 22 -27.57 -12.29 16.48
N TYR A 23 -27.44 -12.18 15.17
CA TYR A 23 -27.91 -13.17 14.22
C TYR A 23 -26.69 -13.90 13.67
N VAL A 24 -26.62 -15.22 13.90
CA VAL A 24 -25.46 -16.03 13.55
C VAL A 24 -25.89 -17.21 12.72
N TYR A 25 -25.21 -17.42 11.60
CA TYR A 25 -25.44 -18.58 10.75
C TYR A 25 -24.11 -19.10 10.21
N LYS A 26 -24.10 -20.39 9.85
CA LYS A 26 -22.93 -21.06 9.28
C LYS A 26 -23.35 -21.79 8.00
N THR A 27 -22.61 -21.58 6.92
CA THR A 27 -22.82 -22.33 5.67
C THR A 27 -21.54 -23.03 5.23
N GLU A 28 -21.69 -24.07 4.40
CA GLU A 28 -20.57 -24.78 3.76
C GLU A 28 -19.79 -23.87 2.79
N VAL A 29 -20.33 -22.72 2.39
CA VAL A 29 -19.69 -21.78 1.46
C VAL A 29 -19.04 -20.60 2.20
N LEU A 30 -19.80 -19.88 3.01
CA LEU A 30 -19.34 -18.65 3.66
C LEU A 30 -18.65 -18.87 5.02
N GLY A 31 -18.80 -20.04 5.63
CA GLY A 31 -18.33 -20.25 7.00
C GLY A 31 -19.27 -19.61 8.01
N LEU A 32 -18.73 -19.23 9.18
CA LEU A 32 -19.48 -18.58 10.26
C LEU A 32 -19.60 -17.08 9.98
N VAL A 33 -20.81 -16.54 10.04
CA VAL A 33 -21.08 -15.11 9.80
C VAL A 33 -21.94 -14.57 10.93
N GLU A 34 -21.57 -13.40 11.44
CA GLU A 34 -22.27 -12.72 12.54
C GLU A 34 -22.82 -11.37 12.10
N TRP A 35 -24.08 -11.09 12.45
CA TRP A 35 -24.70 -9.79 12.26
C TRP A 35 -25.07 -9.16 13.60
N THR A 36 -24.88 -7.85 13.70
CA THR A 36 -25.55 -7.04 14.73
C THR A 36 -27.01 -6.80 14.34
N ASP A 37 -27.90 -6.71 15.32
CA ASP A 37 -29.34 -6.45 15.10
C ASP A 37 -29.63 -5.28 14.16
N VAL A 38 -29.00 -4.12 14.40
CA VAL A 38 -29.19 -2.92 13.56
C VAL A 38 -28.81 -3.19 12.10
N ALA A 39 -27.64 -3.77 11.87
CA ALA A 39 -27.16 -4.07 10.51
C ALA A 39 -28.03 -5.11 9.80
N TYR A 40 -28.56 -6.09 10.53
CA TYR A 40 -29.46 -7.10 9.98
C TYR A 40 -30.77 -6.45 9.48
N MET A 41 -31.34 -5.54 10.28
CA MET A 41 -32.57 -4.82 9.94
C MET A 41 -32.37 -3.80 8.80
N GLU A 42 -31.20 -3.16 8.72
CA GLU A 42 -30.86 -2.19 7.67
C GLU A 42 -30.46 -2.86 6.34
N ALA A 43 -30.02 -4.12 6.36
CA ALA A 43 -29.47 -4.79 5.18
C ALA A 43 -30.39 -4.74 3.94
N PRO A 44 -31.72 -5.01 4.03
CA PRO A 44 -32.59 -5.00 2.85
C PRO A 44 -32.75 -3.63 2.19
N SER A 45 -32.53 -2.53 2.92
CA SER A 45 -32.66 -1.17 2.39
C SER A 45 -31.32 -0.58 1.94
N VAL A 46 -30.20 -1.07 2.48
CA VAL A 46 -28.85 -0.55 2.22
C VAL A 46 -28.11 -1.36 1.15
N LEU A 47 -28.30 -2.69 1.12
CA LEU A 47 -27.56 -3.56 0.21
C LEU A 47 -28.25 -3.66 -1.14
N SER A 48 -27.51 -3.31 -2.20
CA SER A 48 -27.88 -3.74 -3.55
C SER A 48 -27.61 -5.23 -3.74
N LEU A 49 -28.11 -5.78 -4.86
CA LEU A 49 -27.80 -7.16 -5.25
C LEU A 49 -26.28 -7.37 -5.44
N GLU A 50 -25.58 -6.40 -6.02
CA GLU A 50 -24.14 -6.45 -6.20
C GLU A 50 -23.39 -6.41 -4.87
N ASP A 51 -23.81 -5.53 -3.96
CA ASP A 51 -23.24 -5.45 -2.61
C ASP A 51 -23.39 -6.79 -1.86
N THR A 52 -24.48 -7.52 -2.12
CA THR A 52 -24.72 -8.85 -1.54
C THR A 52 -23.68 -9.88 -2.02
N TYR A 53 -23.29 -9.85 -3.30
CA TYR A 53 -22.24 -10.73 -3.83
C TYR A 53 -20.85 -10.35 -3.30
N ILE A 54 -20.57 -9.05 -3.18
CA ILE A 54 -19.33 -8.55 -2.57
C ILE A 54 -19.23 -9.04 -1.12
N LEU A 55 -20.31 -8.87 -0.36
CA LEU A 55 -20.38 -9.29 1.04
C LEU A 55 -20.21 -10.82 1.20
N ALA A 56 -20.82 -11.60 0.31
CA ALA A 56 -20.60 -13.05 0.24
C ALA A 56 -19.12 -13.37 -0.02
N GLY A 57 -18.48 -12.68 -0.96
CA GLY A 57 -17.07 -12.88 -1.27
C GLY A 57 -16.14 -12.54 -0.12
N VAL A 58 -16.41 -11.45 0.61
CA VAL A 58 -15.63 -11.09 1.81
C VAL A 58 -15.72 -12.20 2.87
N CYS A 59 -16.94 -12.67 3.17
CA CYS A 59 -17.12 -13.74 4.16
C CYS A 59 -16.40 -15.03 3.72
N ARG A 60 -16.53 -15.40 2.45
CA ARG A 60 -15.88 -16.59 1.91
C ARG A 60 -14.36 -16.50 1.96
N ASN A 61 -13.78 -15.37 1.55
CA ASN A 61 -12.33 -15.20 1.54
C ASN A 61 -11.75 -15.13 2.95
N ASN A 62 -12.44 -14.52 3.92
CA ASN A 62 -12.01 -14.56 5.31
C ASN A 62 -11.94 -16.00 5.84
N ARG A 63 -12.97 -16.81 5.55
CA ARG A 63 -12.96 -18.23 5.93
C ARG A 63 -11.82 -19.00 5.26
N LEU A 64 -11.58 -18.81 3.97
CA LEU A 64 -10.52 -19.53 3.25
C LEU A 64 -9.12 -19.20 3.78
N ASN A 65 -8.95 -18.05 4.43
CA ASN A 65 -7.71 -17.61 5.05
C ASN A 65 -7.69 -17.84 6.58
N ASP A 66 -8.62 -18.65 7.11
CA ASP A 66 -8.76 -18.94 8.56
C ASP A 66 -8.84 -17.69 9.46
N VAL A 67 -9.40 -16.60 8.92
CA VAL A 67 -9.62 -15.34 9.65
C VAL A 67 -10.89 -15.45 10.51
N GLN A 68 -10.93 -14.70 11.62
CA GLN A 68 -12.11 -14.60 12.49
C GLN A 68 -13.40 -14.29 11.71
N PRO A 69 -14.56 -14.76 12.19
CA PRO A 69 -15.86 -14.56 11.52
C PRO A 69 -16.10 -13.10 11.17
N THR A 70 -16.55 -12.83 9.95
CA THR A 70 -16.89 -11.47 9.53
C THR A 70 -18.06 -10.98 10.38
N ARG A 71 -17.79 -10.00 11.24
CA ARG A 71 -18.81 -9.32 12.04
C ARG A 71 -19.39 -8.16 11.25
N ILE A 72 -20.62 -8.33 10.78
CA ILE A 72 -21.33 -7.37 9.95
C ILE A 72 -22.11 -6.42 10.86
N ASN A 73 -21.68 -5.16 10.89
CA ASN A 73 -22.33 -4.06 11.59
C ASN A 73 -22.63 -2.90 10.62
N SER A 74 -23.42 -1.89 11.04
CA SER A 74 -23.82 -0.79 10.17
C SER A 74 -22.63 0.03 9.64
N ALA A 75 -21.54 0.13 10.40
CA ALA A 75 -20.32 0.79 9.94
C ALA A 75 -19.65 0.00 8.80
N PHE A 76 -19.57 -1.33 8.95
CA PHE A 76 -19.02 -2.23 7.93
C PHE A 76 -19.83 -2.17 6.63
N LEU A 77 -21.16 -2.15 6.70
CA LEU A 77 -22.02 -2.01 5.52
C LEU A 77 -21.73 -0.70 4.75
N ARG A 78 -21.51 0.41 5.46
CA ARG A 78 -21.19 1.72 4.84
C ARG A 78 -19.81 1.74 4.17
N THR A 79 -18.86 0.93 4.63
CA THR A 79 -17.51 0.84 4.07
C THR A 79 -17.37 -0.20 2.95
N LEU A 80 -18.42 -0.98 2.65
CA LEU A 80 -18.35 -2.13 1.74
C LEU A 80 -17.80 -1.77 0.35
N LYS A 81 -18.21 -0.62 -0.20
CA LYS A 81 -17.77 -0.12 -1.52
C LYS A 81 -16.35 0.45 -1.53
N ASN A 82 -15.77 0.67 -0.36
CA ASN A 82 -14.41 1.19 -0.19
C ASN A 82 -13.43 0.09 0.21
N LEU A 83 -13.87 -1.18 0.22
CA LEU A 83 -12.99 -2.30 0.48
C LEU A 83 -11.99 -2.46 -0.65
N ASP A 84 -10.75 -2.83 -0.28
CA ASP A 84 -9.69 -3.17 -1.23
C ASP A 84 -9.95 -4.58 -1.80
N ILE A 85 -10.85 -4.64 -2.79
CA ILE A 85 -11.23 -5.86 -3.50
C ILE A 85 -11.15 -5.61 -5.01
N PRO A 86 -10.98 -6.66 -5.83
CA PRO A 86 -10.96 -6.50 -7.28
C PRO A 86 -12.37 -6.16 -7.80
N TYR A 87 -12.54 -4.92 -8.24
CA TYR A 87 -13.78 -4.46 -8.88
C TYR A 87 -13.79 -4.69 -10.39
N ASP A 88 -12.63 -4.65 -11.05
CA ASP A 88 -12.56 -4.90 -12.48
C ASP A 88 -12.56 -6.40 -12.82
N PHE A 89 -13.07 -6.70 -14.01
CA PHE A 89 -13.30 -8.06 -14.48
C PHE A 89 -12.00 -8.88 -14.57
N GLU A 90 -10.90 -8.29 -15.04
CA GLU A 90 -9.63 -8.98 -15.23
C GLU A 90 -8.99 -9.33 -13.89
N SER A 91 -9.04 -8.42 -12.92
CA SER A 91 -8.56 -8.69 -11.55
C SER A 91 -9.37 -9.78 -10.86
N ARG A 92 -10.70 -9.81 -11.05
CA ARG A 92 -11.56 -10.90 -10.56
C ARG A 92 -11.19 -12.25 -11.20
N ALA A 93 -10.89 -12.25 -12.49
CA ALA A 93 -10.42 -13.44 -13.20
C ALA A 93 -9.07 -13.95 -12.68
N LYS A 94 -8.11 -13.05 -12.43
CA LYS A 94 -6.82 -13.38 -11.82
C LYS A 94 -6.97 -13.89 -10.39
N LEU A 95 -7.90 -13.32 -9.61
CA LEU A 95 -8.21 -13.80 -8.26
C LEU A 95 -8.71 -15.26 -8.28
N LEU A 96 -9.61 -15.60 -9.21
CA LEU A 96 -10.06 -16.98 -9.37
C LEU A 96 -8.89 -17.91 -9.71
N LEU A 97 -8.04 -17.50 -10.65
CA LEU A 97 -6.87 -18.27 -11.06
C LEU A 97 -5.92 -18.53 -9.87
N GLN A 98 -5.67 -17.50 -9.05
CA GLN A 98 -4.88 -17.60 -7.82
C GLN A 98 -5.51 -18.57 -6.82
N HIS A 99 -6.83 -18.52 -6.64
CA HIS A 99 -7.54 -19.45 -5.77
C HIS A 99 -7.39 -20.89 -6.26
N LEU A 100 -7.58 -21.15 -7.56
CA LEU A 100 -7.39 -22.48 -8.14
C LEU A 100 -5.95 -22.99 -7.96
N TYR A 101 -4.97 -22.09 -8.03
CA TYR A 101 -3.56 -22.44 -7.87
C TYR A 101 -3.27 -22.89 -6.44
N ASN A 102 -3.75 -22.12 -5.47
CA ASN A 102 -3.59 -22.39 -4.05
C ASN A 102 -4.36 -23.64 -3.60
N SER A 103 -5.55 -23.87 -4.16
CA SER A 103 -6.42 -25.01 -3.85
C SER A 103 -5.98 -26.35 -4.46
N GLY A 104 -4.76 -26.42 -5.02
CA GLY A 104 -4.16 -27.66 -5.53
C GLY A 104 -3.63 -27.57 -6.96
N GLY A 105 -3.88 -26.47 -7.68
CA GLY A 105 -3.35 -26.25 -9.03
C GLY A 105 -1.82 -26.27 -9.09
N LYS A 106 -1.11 -25.88 -8.01
CA LYS A 106 0.35 -26.02 -7.88
C LYS A 106 0.87 -27.46 -8.04
N GLU A 107 0.02 -28.44 -7.72
CA GLU A 107 0.29 -29.88 -7.82
C GLU A 107 -0.44 -30.50 -9.03
N TYR A 108 -0.93 -29.67 -9.96
CA TYR A 108 -1.75 -30.08 -11.10
C TYR A 108 -3.01 -30.87 -10.72
N LYS A 109 -3.52 -30.68 -9.49
CA LYS A 109 -4.76 -31.30 -9.04
C LYS A 109 -5.95 -30.67 -9.74
N SER A 110 -6.92 -31.50 -10.07
CA SER A 110 -8.17 -31.06 -10.69
C SER A 110 -9.22 -30.75 -9.64
N LEU A 111 -9.97 -29.67 -9.83
CA LEU A 111 -11.01 -29.21 -8.91
C LEU A 111 -12.39 -29.27 -9.58
N SER A 112 -13.43 -29.40 -8.77
CA SER A 112 -14.81 -29.22 -9.23
C SER A 112 -15.31 -27.86 -8.76
N ILE A 113 -15.85 -27.08 -9.70
CA ILE A 113 -16.34 -25.72 -9.44
C ILE A 113 -17.85 -25.69 -9.69
N ARG A 114 -18.61 -25.15 -8.75
CA ARG A 114 -20.06 -24.97 -8.79
C ARG A 114 -20.38 -23.48 -8.89
N THR A 115 -20.93 -23.01 -10.01
CA THR A 115 -21.20 -21.57 -10.24
C THR A 115 -21.92 -20.91 -9.05
N ALA A 116 -23.04 -21.50 -8.59
CA ALA A 116 -23.84 -20.91 -7.52
C ALA A 116 -23.13 -20.83 -6.16
N GLY A 117 -22.17 -21.73 -5.89
CA GLY A 117 -21.38 -21.68 -4.66
C GLY A 117 -20.15 -20.79 -4.82
N ASP A 118 -19.44 -20.97 -5.94
CA ASP A 118 -18.08 -20.49 -6.17
C ASP A 118 -17.98 -19.11 -6.80
N ALA A 119 -19.08 -18.53 -7.27
CA ALA A 119 -19.13 -17.13 -7.70
C ALA A 119 -18.67 -16.14 -6.62
N SER A 120 -18.89 -16.48 -5.35
CA SER A 120 -18.40 -15.67 -4.22
C SER A 120 -16.87 -15.59 -4.15
N LEU A 121 -16.11 -16.53 -4.73
CA LEU A 121 -14.63 -16.45 -4.78
C LEU A 121 -14.14 -15.18 -5.48
N THR A 122 -14.93 -14.66 -6.42
CA THR A 122 -14.59 -13.52 -7.27
C THR A 122 -15.45 -12.30 -6.98
N TYR A 123 -16.16 -12.27 -5.85
CA TYR A 123 -17.05 -11.16 -5.47
C TYR A 123 -18.11 -10.85 -6.53
N SER A 124 -18.53 -11.85 -7.31
CA SER A 124 -19.34 -11.64 -8.51
C SER A 124 -20.67 -12.41 -8.46
N SER A 125 -21.60 -12.03 -9.32
CA SER A 125 -22.82 -12.82 -9.53
C SER A 125 -22.49 -14.17 -10.19
N PRO A 126 -23.41 -15.16 -10.15
CA PRO A 126 -23.28 -16.41 -10.92
C PRO A 126 -23.05 -16.20 -12.42
N GLU A 127 -23.76 -15.26 -13.03
CA GLU A 127 -23.66 -14.95 -14.46
C GLU A 127 -22.30 -14.33 -14.80
N GLU A 128 -21.83 -13.40 -13.97
CA GLU A 128 -20.51 -12.81 -14.14
C GLU A 128 -19.40 -13.84 -13.92
N PHE A 129 -19.57 -14.73 -12.93
CA PHE A 129 -18.63 -15.83 -12.71
C PHE A 129 -18.52 -16.76 -13.92
N GLU A 130 -19.64 -17.04 -14.61
CA GLU A 130 -19.58 -17.80 -15.86
C GLU A 130 -18.81 -17.09 -16.96
N ARG A 131 -18.95 -15.77 -17.08
CA ARG A 131 -18.14 -14.97 -18.01
C ARG A 131 -16.67 -15.02 -17.64
N ILE A 132 -16.34 -14.93 -16.34
CA ILE A 132 -14.97 -15.07 -15.84
C ILE A 132 -14.42 -16.45 -16.22
N MET A 133 -15.17 -17.52 -15.94
CA MET A 133 -14.78 -18.91 -16.28
C MET A 133 -14.54 -19.09 -17.78
N ALA A 134 -15.41 -18.53 -18.63
CA ALA A 134 -15.23 -18.55 -20.07
C ALA A 134 -13.95 -17.80 -20.48
N TYR A 135 -13.77 -16.58 -19.97
CA TYR A 135 -12.60 -15.74 -20.26
C TYR A 135 -11.28 -16.44 -19.92
N ILE A 136 -11.09 -16.94 -18.69
CA ILE A 136 -9.83 -17.59 -18.30
C ILE A 136 -9.55 -18.90 -19.05
N LYS A 137 -10.60 -19.51 -19.61
CA LYS A 137 -10.47 -20.72 -20.43
C LYS A 137 -10.15 -20.38 -21.89
N ASP A 138 -10.70 -19.29 -22.42
CA ASP A 138 -10.40 -18.79 -23.76
C ASP A 138 -8.99 -18.20 -23.84
N GLU A 139 -8.52 -17.56 -22.77
CA GLU A 139 -7.11 -17.17 -22.58
C GLU A 139 -6.16 -18.37 -22.38
N GLY A 140 -6.71 -19.58 -22.30
CA GLY A 140 -5.95 -20.81 -22.15
C GLY A 140 -5.31 -20.99 -20.77
N TRP A 141 -5.70 -20.23 -19.75
CA TRP A 141 -5.14 -20.33 -18.39
C TRP A 141 -5.66 -21.54 -17.61
N ILE A 142 -6.84 -22.03 -17.98
CA ILE A 142 -7.43 -23.25 -17.42
C ILE A 142 -7.97 -24.17 -18.51
N ARG A 143 -8.22 -25.43 -18.14
CA ARG A 143 -9.01 -26.40 -18.90
C ARG A 143 -9.97 -27.12 -17.96
N TRP A 144 -11.09 -27.60 -18.48
CA TRP A 144 -12.01 -28.49 -17.78
C TRP A 144 -12.48 -29.62 -18.69
N GLU A 145 -12.82 -30.76 -18.11
CA GLU A 145 -13.21 -31.95 -18.90
C GLU A 145 -14.72 -31.96 -19.20
N LYS A 146 -15.55 -31.59 -18.24
CA LYS A 146 -17.02 -31.63 -18.39
C LYS A 146 -17.67 -30.37 -17.81
N ARG A 147 -18.71 -29.89 -18.50
CA ARG A 147 -19.62 -28.83 -18.04
C ARG A 147 -21.02 -29.40 -17.99
N ASN A 148 -21.57 -29.54 -16.80
CA ASN A 148 -22.88 -30.11 -16.57
C ASN A 148 -23.84 -29.01 -16.10
N PRO A 149 -24.68 -28.45 -16.99
CA PRO A 149 -25.75 -27.57 -16.58
C PRO A 149 -26.85 -28.39 -15.89
N THR A 150 -27.24 -28.00 -14.68
CA THR A 150 -28.43 -28.51 -14.00
C THR A 150 -29.50 -27.41 -13.96
N LYS A 151 -30.70 -27.72 -13.47
CA LYS A 151 -31.77 -26.72 -13.30
C LYS A 151 -31.40 -25.59 -12.33
N ILE A 152 -30.44 -25.80 -11.43
CA ILE A 152 -30.14 -24.90 -10.31
C ILE A 152 -28.73 -24.32 -10.40
N THR A 153 -27.77 -25.06 -10.96
CA THR A 153 -26.35 -24.66 -11.00
C THR A 153 -25.61 -25.28 -12.17
N ILE A 154 -24.50 -24.68 -12.56
CA ILE A 154 -23.55 -25.26 -13.50
C ILE A 154 -22.36 -25.80 -12.74
N ILE A 155 -21.98 -27.03 -13.07
CA ILE A 155 -20.84 -27.71 -12.47
C ILE A 155 -19.77 -27.91 -13.54
N TYR A 156 -18.60 -27.33 -13.29
CA TYR A 156 -17.38 -27.58 -14.05
C TYR A 156 -16.58 -28.68 -13.34
N GLN A 157 -16.37 -29.80 -14.02
CA GLN A 157 -15.66 -30.94 -13.47
C GLN A 157 -14.23 -31.01 -14.02
N ALA A 158 -13.32 -31.42 -13.14
CA ALA A 158 -11.90 -31.59 -13.42
C ALA A 158 -11.25 -30.31 -14.01
N VAL A 159 -11.54 -29.16 -13.41
CA VAL A 159 -10.89 -27.88 -13.74
C VAL A 159 -9.43 -27.96 -13.32
N ARG A 160 -8.51 -27.68 -14.25
CA ARG A 160 -7.06 -27.68 -14.03
C ARG A 160 -6.46 -26.39 -14.58
N ILE A 161 -5.45 -25.88 -13.89
CA ILE A 161 -4.63 -24.76 -14.41
C ILE A 161 -3.64 -25.31 -15.43
N THR A 162 -3.44 -24.56 -16.51
CA THR A 162 -2.46 -24.86 -17.56
C THR A 162 -1.08 -24.28 -17.20
N LYS A 163 -0.06 -24.57 -18.01
CA LYS A 163 1.26 -23.97 -17.79
C LYS A 163 1.22 -22.46 -18.00
N GLU A 164 0.41 -22.01 -18.96
CA GLU A 164 0.19 -20.62 -19.30
C GLU A 164 -0.46 -19.87 -18.13
N GLY A 165 -1.49 -20.47 -17.50
CA GLY A 165 -2.12 -19.89 -16.31
C GLY A 165 -1.16 -19.76 -15.13
N ILE A 166 -0.30 -20.76 -14.90
CA ILE A 166 0.74 -20.70 -13.85
C ILE A 166 1.76 -19.60 -14.18
N ALA A 167 2.16 -19.44 -15.44
CA ALA A 167 3.13 -18.43 -15.86
C ALA A 167 2.62 -17.01 -15.61
N ILE A 168 1.32 -16.73 -15.85
CA ILE A 168 0.71 -15.44 -15.55
C ILE A 168 0.80 -15.12 -14.06
N LEU A 169 0.45 -16.05 -13.17
CA LEU A 169 0.56 -15.85 -11.71
C LEU A 169 2.01 -15.59 -11.27
N ASN A 170 2.97 -16.30 -11.86
CA ASN A 170 4.39 -16.11 -11.56
C ASN A 170 4.93 -14.77 -12.08
N ASN A 171 4.44 -14.28 -13.22
CA ASN A 171 4.83 -12.98 -13.76
C ASN A 171 4.22 -11.82 -12.97
N THR A 172 2.96 -11.94 -12.54
CA THR A 172 2.29 -10.94 -11.69
C THR A 172 2.95 -10.84 -10.31
N SER A 173 3.31 -11.96 -9.70
CA SER A 173 4.05 -11.97 -8.42
C SER A 173 5.47 -11.41 -8.57
N LYS A 174 6.17 -11.69 -9.68
CA LYS A 174 7.47 -11.06 -10.00
C LYS A 174 7.35 -9.54 -10.19
N GLN A 175 6.33 -9.05 -10.91
CA GLN A 175 6.13 -7.61 -11.10
C GLN A 175 5.80 -6.89 -9.78
N ALA A 176 4.89 -7.42 -8.96
CA ALA A 176 4.56 -6.85 -7.65
C ALA A 176 5.76 -6.89 -6.67
N SER A 177 6.52 -7.98 -6.68
CA SER A 177 7.76 -8.08 -5.89
C SER A 177 8.83 -7.10 -6.39
N SER A 178 8.98 -6.91 -7.70
CA SER A 178 9.94 -5.96 -8.26
C SER A 178 9.57 -4.50 -7.98
N ALA A 179 8.28 -4.14 -7.96
CA ALA A 179 7.83 -2.79 -7.65
C ALA A 179 8.00 -2.45 -6.15
N SER A 180 7.69 -3.40 -5.26
CA SER A 180 7.91 -3.23 -3.81
C SER A 180 9.41 -3.15 -3.48
N ILE A 181 10.24 -4.00 -4.10
CA ILE A 181 11.70 -3.95 -4.01
C ILE A 181 12.25 -2.63 -4.58
N ASP A 182 11.71 -2.10 -5.69
CA ASP A 182 12.14 -0.81 -6.26
C ASP A 182 11.82 0.38 -5.33
N ILE A 183 10.65 0.39 -4.69
CA ILE A 183 10.27 1.45 -3.72
C ILE A 183 11.16 1.39 -2.47
N GLU A 184 11.44 0.19 -1.95
CA GLU A 184 12.31 0.02 -0.79
C GLU A 184 13.75 0.46 -1.10
N ASN A 185 14.29 0.05 -2.26
CA ASN A 185 15.60 0.49 -2.73
C ASN A 185 15.67 2.01 -2.91
N ARG A 186 14.63 2.63 -3.48
CA ARG A 186 14.55 4.09 -3.63
C ARG A 186 14.50 4.80 -2.28
N ASN A 187 13.77 4.26 -1.30
CA ASN A 187 13.76 4.80 0.06
C ASN A 187 15.15 4.80 0.68
N LEU A 188 15.88 3.69 0.56
CA LEU A 188 17.26 3.58 1.06
C LEU A 188 18.20 4.57 0.35
N LEU A 189 18.06 4.75 -0.97
CA LEU A 189 18.84 5.72 -1.72
C LEU A 189 18.55 7.17 -1.26
N ILE A 190 17.29 7.51 -1.04
CA ILE A 190 16.87 8.82 -0.52
C ILE A 190 17.47 9.05 0.87
N ASP A 191 17.34 8.09 1.78
CA ASP A 191 17.83 8.22 3.16
C ASP A 191 19.35 8.37 3.21
N ASN A 192 20.06 7.59 2.39
CA ASN A 192 21.52 7.70 2.25
C ASN A 192 21.92 9.07 1.68
N LEU A 193 21.24 9.56 0.66
CA LEU A 193 21.56 10.85 0.06
C LEU A 193 21.25 12.02 1.02
N GLU A 194 20.12 11.99 1.73
CA GLU A 194 19.81 12.97 2.78
C GLU A 194 20.88 12.97 3.87
N THR A 195 21.31 11.80 4.33
CA THR A 195 22.37 11.66 5.34
C THR A 195 23.69 12.26 4.84
N ARG A 196 24.09 11.93 3.61
CA ARG A 196 25.30 12.46 2.99
C ARG A 196 25.24 13.98 2.82
N LEU A 197 24.10 14.52 2.38
CA LEU A 197 23.89 15.97 2.27
C LEU A 197 24.08 16.67 3.60
N ARG A 198 23.44 16.16 4.67
CA ARG A 198 23.56 16.74 6.02
C ARG A 198 25.00 16.73 6.51
N ASN A 199 25.69 15.61 6.35
CA ASN A 199 27.09 15.47 6.75
C ASN A 199 27.98 16.45 5.98
N THR A 200 27.81 16.54 4.66
CA THR A 200 28.58 17.48 3.82
C THR A 200 28.36 18.93 4.26
N ILE A 201 27.12 19.30 4.59
CA ILE A 201 26.82 20.66 5.08
C ILE A 201 27.53 20.93 6.40
N VAL A 202 27.45 19.99 7.35
CA VAL A 202 28.11 20.13 8.66
C VAL A 202 29.62 20.23 8.49
N GLU A 203 30.23 19.33 7.73
CA GLU A 203 31.67 19.29 7.47
C GLU A 203 32.15 20.58 6.81
N THR A 204 31.46 21.02 5.76
CA THR A 204 31.80 22.27 5.03
C THR A 204 31.71 23.48 5.96
N LEU A 205 30.59 23.65 6.68
CA LEU A 205 30.42 24.81 7.54
C LEU A 205 31.39 24.81 8.72
N THR A 206 31.63 23.67 9.36
CA THR A 206 32.59 23.58 10.46
C THR A 206 34.02 23.83 9.99
N LYS A 207 34.40 23.33 8.80
CA LYS A 207 35.73 23.57 8.22
C LYS A 207 35.94 25.03 7.86
N GLU A 208 34.99 25.66 7.17
CA GLU A 208 35.16 27.02 6.63
C GLU A 208 34.96 28.12 7.69
N THR A 209 34.13 27.88 8.71
CA THR A 209 33.83 28.91 9.73
C THR A 209 34.50 28.67 11.09
N GLY A 210 34.97 27.44 11.36
CA GLY A 210 35.45 27.03 12.68
C GLY A 210 34.36 26.93 13.76
N LYS A 211 33.08 27.07 13.40
CA LYS A 211 31.94 27.03 14.32
C LYS A 211 31.19 25.70 14.22
N ASN A 212 30.56 25.31 15.33
CA ASN A 212 29.72 24.11 15.39
C ASN A 212 28.34 24.35 16.00
N ASN A 213 28.09 25.52 16.58
CA ASN A 213 26.78 25.86 17.12
C ASN A 213 25.85 26.27 15.98
N TRP A 214 24.68 25.64 15.89
CA TRP A 214 23.75 25.92 14.82
C TRP A 214 23.17 27.35 14.88
N GLU A 215 23.10 27.96 16.06
CA GLU A 215 22.57 29.33 16.21
C GLU A 215 23.47 30.39 15.59
N ASP A 216 24.77 30.11 15.48
CA ASP A 216 25.75 30.99 14.86
C ASP A 216 25.83 30.78 13.34
N LEU A 217 25.36 29.63 12.85
CA LEU A 217 25.48 29.21 11.46
C LEU A 217 24.17 29.38 10.70
N ILE A 218 23.02 29.11 11.31
CA ILE A 218 21.74 29.16 10.63
C ILE A 218 21.07 30.51 10.89
N THR A 219 20.59 31.17 9.84
CA THR A 219 19.95 32.48 9.91
C THR A 219 18.58 32.49 9.23
N GLY A 220 17.81 33.57 9.42
CA GLY A 220 16.53 33.80 8.75
C GLY A 220 15.45 32.75 9.07
N ASP A 221 14.61 32.46 8.08
CA ASP A 221 13.46 31.56 8.22
C ASP A 221 13.86 30.13 8.59
N ALA A 222 15.01 29.66 8.09
CA ALA A 222 15.54 28.34 8.43
C ALA A 222 15.85 28.21 9.93
N ARG A 223 16.34 29.27 10.58
CA ARG A 223 16.57 29.31 12.04
C ARG A 223 15.27 29.22 12.81
N SER A 224 14.26 29.99 12.40
CA SER A 224 12.94 29.99 13.05
C SER A 224 12.27 28.62 12.95
N ALA A 225 12.31 28.00 11.77
CA ALA A 225 11.75 26.67 11.54
C ALA A 225 12.50 25.58 12.35
N LEU A 226 13.83 25.65 12.40
CA LEU A 226 14.64 24.73 13.19
C LEU A 226 14.28 24.80 14.68
N LYS A 227 14.22 26.02 15.22
CA LYS A 227 13.88 26.26 16.63
C LYS A 227 12.49 25.72 16.97
N ALA A 228 11.51 25.90 16.09
CA ALA A 228 10.17 25.37 16.27
C ALA A 228 10.15 23.83 16.29
N ARG A 229 10.89 23.17 15.38
CA ARG A 229 10.97 21.71 15.32
C ARG A 229 11.72 21.10 16.51
N ILE A 230 12.82 21.70 16.94
CA ILE A 230 13.53 21.27 18.16
C ILE A 230 12.61 21.40 19.38
N ARG A 231 11.92 22.54 19.54
CA ARG A 231 10.97 22.74 20.64
C ARG A 231 9.83 21.73 20.61
N GLN A 232 9.28 21.44 19.44
CA GLN A 232 8.25 20.42 19.28
C GLN A 232 8.77 19.03 19.70
N HIS A 233 10.00 18.69 19.30
CA HIS A 233 10.62 17.44 19.69
C HIS A 233 10.81 17.33 21.20
N THR A 234 11.38 18.36 21.85
CA THR A 234 11.60 18.36 23.30
C THR A 234 10.30 18.32 24.10
N ASN A 235 9.23 18.95 23.60
CA ASN A 235 7.91 18.90 24.23
C ASN A 235 7.30 17.49 24.19
N ASN A 236 7.59 16.72 23.14
CA ASN A 236 7.03 15.38 22.93
C ASN A 236 7.89 14.26 23.53
N HIS A 237 9.13 14.54 23.93
CA HIS A 237 10.09 13.54 24.43
C HIS A 237 10.64 13.94 25.80
N PRO A 238 9.99 13.51 26.90
CA PRO A 238 10.47 13.75 28.26
C PRO A 238 11.92 13.25 28.43
N GLY A 239 12.81 14.11 28.94
CA GLY A 239 14.22 13.78 29.13
C GLY A 239 15.17 14.35 28.07
N THR A 240 14.65 15.03 27.04
CA THR A 240 15.46 15.82 26.09
C THR A 240 15.30 17.32 26.36
N ASN A 241 16.36 18.09 26.16
CA ASN A 241 16.37 19.55 26.30
C ASN A 241 16.96 20.22 25.07
N SER A 242 16.75 21.53 24.92
CA SER A 242 17.21 22.29 23.74
C SER A 242 18.74 22.31 23.58
N GLN A 243 19.49 22.22 24.68
CA GLN A 243 20.95 22.24 24.68
C GLN A 243 21.55 20.95 24.14
N ASP A 244 20.83 19.82 24.23
CA ASP A 244 21.21 18.54 23.60
C ASP A 244 21.34 18.68 22.06
N PHE A 245 20.70 19.70 21.50
CA PHE A 245 20.69 20.01 20.06
C PHE A 245 21.45 21.30 19.72
N ALA A 246 22.33 21.79 20.60
CA ALA A 246 23.12 23.01 20.32
C ALA A 246 24.13 22.82 19.16
N MET A 247 24.64 21.60 18.97
CA MET A 247 25.57 21.30 17.89
C MET A 247 24.84 21.09 16.55
N LEU A 248 25.43 21.63 15.47
CA LEU A 248 24.85 21.57 14.12
C LEU A 248 24.60 20.13 13.64
N ASN A 249 25.50 19.19 13.91
CA ASN A 249 25.34 17.78 13.53
C ASN A 249 24.09 17.11 14.12
N LYS A 250 23.64 17.57 15.30
CA LYS A 250 22.40 17.13 15.95
C LYS A 250 21.20 17.93 15.46
N ALA A 251 21.32 19.26 15.38
CA ALA A 251 20.23 20.13 14.96
C ALA A 251 19.81 19.89 13.50
N ILE A 252 20.77 19.66 12.61
CA ILE A 252 20.50 19.50 11.17
C ILE A 252 19.59 18.31 10.86
N GLN A 253 19.44 17.34 11.78
CA GLN A 253 18.53 16.20 11.63
C GLN A 253 17.06 16.61 11.54
N PHE A 254 16.70 17.80 12.06
CA PHE A 254 15.33 18.32 12.01
C PHE A 254 14.98 19.04 10.70
N PHE A 255 15.94 19.23 9.81
CA PHE A 255 15.69 19.84 8.50
C PHE A 255 15.12 18.85 7.50
N ASP A 256 14.31 19.34 6.56
CA ASP A 256 14.03 18.63 5.32
C ASP A 256 14.89 19.21 4.19
N VAL A 257 14.77 18.64 2.99
CA VAL A 257 15.53 19.04 1.80
C VAL A 257 15.39 20.54 1.49
N ASP A 258 14.22 21.13 1.67
CA ASP A 258 14.00 22.56 1.39
C ASP A 258 14.74 23.45 2.40
N HIS A 259 14.80 23.03 3.66
CA HIS A 259 15.60 23.73 4.67
C HIS A 259 17.10 23.62 4.35
N LEU A 260 17.59 22.44 3.95
CA LEU A 260 18.99 22.26 3.55
C LEU A 260 19.34 23.16 2.35
N LYS A 261 18.47 23.22 1.34
CA LYS A 261 18.59 24.13 0.20
C LYS A 261 18.71 25.58 0.65
N LYS A 262 17.84 26.04 1.55
CA LYS A 262 17.87 27.42 2.08
C LYS A 262 19.18 27.74 2.81
N VAL A 263 19.70 26.80 3.60
CA VAL A 263 21.00 26.97 4.28
C VAL A 263 22.12 27.16 3.27
N ILE A 264 22.14 26.35 2.21
CA ILE A 264 23.15 26.43 1.15
C ILE A 264 23.03 27.75 0.39
N ILE A 265 21.86 28.07 -0.16
CA ILE A 265 21.68 29.17 -1.12
C ILE A 265 21.65 30.54 -0.46
N ASN A 266 20.93 30.66 0.67
CA ASN A 266 20.61 31.96 1.26
C ASN A 266 21.63 32.41 2.29
N ALA A 267 22.23 31.47 3.03
CA ALA A 267 23.14 31.79 4.12
C ALA A 267 24.62 31.60 3.76
N HIS A 268 24.97 30.52 3.02
CA HIS A 268 26.36 30.06 2.93
C HIS A 268 26.86 29.80 1.52
N TRP A 269 26.26 30.40 0.49
CA TRP A 269 26.56 30.06 -0.91
C TRP A 269 28.06 30.05 -1.24
N ALA A 270 28.81 31.04 -0.72
CA ALA A 270 30.25 31.16 -0.97
C ALA A 270 31.05 29.90 -0.57
N HIS A 271 30.58 29.12 0.41
CA HIS A 271 31.24 27.88 0.84
C HIS A 271 30.82 26.65 0.03
N PHE A 272 29.72 26.75 -0.71
CA PHE A 272 29.11 25.63 -1.44
C PHE A 272 29.19 25.78 -2.96
N GLU A 273 29.60 26.94 -3.46
CA GLU A 273 29.74 27.23 -4.89
C GLU A 273 30.68 26.25 -5.59
N SER A 274 31.81 25.89 -4.97
CA SER A 274 32.75 24.90 -5.52
C SER A 274 32.19 23.48 -5.56
N ILE A 275 31.15 23.19 -4.77
CA ILE A 275 30.51 21.86 -4.69
C ILE A 275 29.39 21.77 -5.72
N PHE A 276 28.52 22.78 -5.77
CA PHE A 276 27.27 22.73 -6.54
C PHE A 276 27.25 23.60 -7.80
N GLN A 277 28.32 24.35 -8.07
CA GLN A 277 28.54 25.21 -9.23
C GLN A 277 27.66 26.46 -9.28
N ASP A 278 26.33 26.30 -9.32
CA ASP A 278 25.41 27.43 -9.47
C ASP A 278 24.10 27.26 -8.66
N LYS A 279 23.52 28.38 -8.24
CA LYS A 279 22.31 28.41 -7.40
C LYS A 279 21.09 27.84 -8.11
N MET A 280 20.96 28.04 -9.41
CA MET A 280 19.78 27.64 -10.18
C MET A 280 19.69 26.12 -10.30
N SER A 281 20.83 25.45 -10.51
CA SER A 281 20.94 24.00 -10.46
C SER A 281 20.57 23.46 -9.08
N VAL A 282 21.06 24.08 -8.01
CA VAL A 282 20.68 23.69 -6.64
C VAL A 282 19.17 23.81 -6.42
N GLU A 283 18.55 24.93 -6.80
CA GLU A 283 17.10 25.11 -6.68
C GLU A 283 16.34 23.99 -7.38
N ARG A 284 16.62 23.80 -8.67
CA ARG A 284 15.93 22.82 -9.50
C ARG A 284 16.09 21.39 -8.96
N PHE A 285 17.33 20.94 -8.74
CA PHE A 285 17.58 19.54 -8.37
C PHE A 285 17.16 19.24 -6.93
N PHE A 286 17.24 20.20 -6.00
CA PHE A 286 16.71 19.98 -4.65
C PHE A 286 15.18 19.93 -4.64
N ASP A 287 14.50 20.71 -5.48
CA ASP A 287 13.04 20.65 -5.60
C ASP A 287 12.57 19.34 -6.22
N ASP A 288 13.23 18.87 -7.28
CA ASP A 288 12.96 17.56 -7.90
C ASP A 288 13.22 16.42 -6.90
N PHE A 289 14.30 16.49 -6.12
CA PHE A 289 14.61 15.52 -5.08
C PHE A 289 13.57 15.54 -3.94
N ALA A 290 13.19 16.72 -3.46
CA ALA A 290 12.17 16.88 -2.42
C ALA A 290 10.82 16.32 -2.88
N ASN A 291 10.43 16.54 -4.14
CA ASN A 291 9.19 16.03 -4.71
C ASN A 291 9.18 14.49 -4.79
N LEU A 292 10.27 13.88 -5.29
CA LEU A 292 10.42 12.43 -5.29
C LEU A 292 10.35 11.87 -3.86
N ARG A 293 11.08 12.48 -2.93
CA ARG A 293 11.12 12.08 -1.52
C ARG A 293 9.75 12.15 -0.87
N HIS A 294 9.01 13.23 -1.06
CA HIS A 294 7.64 13.36 -0.55
C HIS A 294 6.71 12.31 -1.15
N THR A 295 6.81 12.05 -2.44
CA THR A 295 5.98 11.06 -3.13
C THR A 295 6.20 9.67 -2.54
N ILE A 296 7.46 9.26 -2.39
CA ILE A 296 7.83 7.93 -1.88
C ILE A 296 7.54 7.81 -0.37
N LYS A 297 7.96 8.77 0.46
CA LYS A 297 7.80 8.70 1.93
C LYS A 297 6.34 8.79 2.39
N HIS A 298 5.46 9.38 1.59
CA HIS A 298 4.02 9.45 1.88
C HIS A 298 3.19 8.44 1.08
N ASN A 299 3.83 7.46 0.43
CA ASN A 299 3.19 6.42 -0.37
C ASN A 299 2.16 6.98 -1.36
N ARG A 300 2.52 8.09 -2.02
CA ARG A 300 1.71 8.73 -3.06
C ARG A 300 2.02 8.11 -4.42
N GLU A 301 1.11 8.27 -5.37
CA GLU A 301 1.28 7.81 -6.73
C GLU A 301 2.54 8.41 -7.38
N LEU A 302 3.47 7.56 -7.80
CA LEU A 302 4.71 7.97 -8.46
C LEU A 302 4.51 8.03 -9.97
N THR A 303 4.32 9.24 -10.50
CA THR A 303 4.22 9.45 -11.95
C THR A 303 5.57 9.28 -12.64
N ALA A 304 5.56 8.93 -13.93
CA ALA A 304 6.78 8.78 -14.73
C ALA A 304 7.65 10.06 -14.74
N LEU A 305 7.01 11.24 -14.75
CA LEU A 305 7.69 12.53 -14.71
C LEU A 305 8.44 12.74 -13.39
N VAL A 306 7.77 12.51 -12.26
CA VAL A 306 8.37 12.65 -10.91
C VAL A 306 9.49 11.65 -10.70
N SER A 307 9.33 10.42 -11.20
CA SER A 307 10.40 9.41 -11.16
C SER A 307 11.61 9.87 -11.99
N ALA A 308 11.40 10.31 -13.23
CA ALA A 308 12.48 10.72 -14.11
C ALA A 308 13.24 11.94 -13.58
N SER A 309 12.54 13.00 -13.16
CA SER A 309 13.19 14.21 -12.64
C SER A 309 13.86 13.96 -11.30
N GLY A 310 13.23 13.20 -10.41
CA GLY A 310 13.82 12.80 -9.13
C GLY A 310 15.07 11.94 -9.27
N ASN A 311 15.11 10.99 -10.22
CA ASN A 311 16.32 10.20 -10.48
C ASN A 311 17.45 11.06 -11.03
N ALA A 312 17.15 12.01 -11.93
CA ALA A 312 18.14 12.97 -12.42
C ALA A 312 18.71 13.82 -11.27
N ALA A 313 17.87 14.25 -10.33
CA ALA A 313 18.29 14.97 -9.14
C ALA A 313 19.21 14.13 -8.23
N ILE A 314 18.85 12.86 -7.96
CA ILE A 314 19.69 11.94 -7.17
C ILE A 314 21.08 11.82 -7.81
N ILE A 315 21.15 11.60 -9.14
CA ILE A 315 22.40 11.48 -9.87
C ILE A 315 23.22 12.76 -9.75
N TRP A 316 22.60 13.92 -10.01
CA TRP A 316 23.30 15.20 -9.98
C TRP A 316 23.86 15.53 -8.60
N ILE A 317 23.03 15.39 -7.54
CA ILE A 317 23.47 15.64 -6.16
C ILE A 317 24.59 14.68 -5.79
N THR A 318 24.46 13.39 -6.14
CA THR A 318 25.51 12.39 -5.87
C THR A 318 26.82 12.77 -6.55
N MET A 319 26.79 13.18 -7.82
CA MET A 319 27.98 13.63 -8.55
C MET A 319 28.64 14.85 -7.88
N ALA A 320 27.84 15.83 -7.44
CA ALA A 320 28.35 17.01 -6.73
C ALA A 320 29.07 16.62 -5.43
N LEU A 321 28.47 15.72 -4.64
CA LEU A 321 29.04 15.24 -3.39
C LEU A 321 30.29 14.35 -3.60
N ASP A 322 30.29 13.49 -4.61
CA ASP A 322 31.42 12.61 -4.94
C ASP A 322 32.64 13.43 -5.39
N ASN A 323 32.43 14.48 -6.18
CA ASN A 323 33.49 15.38 -6.60
C ASN A 323 34.09 16.15 -5.41
N TYR A 324 33.25 16.60 -4.47
CA TYR A 324 33.71 17.23 -3.23
C TYR A 324 34.57 16.27 -2.38
N ALA A 325 34.12 15.03 -2.19
CA ALA A 325 34.85 14.04 -1.41
C ALA A 325 36.23 13.70 -2.02
N LYS A 326 36.33 13.65 -3.36
CA LYS A 326 37.61 13.43 -4.05
C LYS A 326 38.58 14.60 -3.89
N ASN A 327 38.08 15.83 -3.83
CA ASN A 327 38.91 17.03 -3.70
C ASN A 327 39.27 17.37 -2.24
N SER A 328 38.70 16.65 -1.27
CA SER A 328 38.92 16.86 0.17
C SER A 328 39.92 15.87 0.79
N ASN A 329 40.36 14.87 0.02
CA ASN A 329 41.44 13.93 0.36
C ASN A 329 42.75 14.34 -0.31
#